data_AF-A0A7C3C0E1-F1
#
_entry.id   AF-A0A7C3C0E1-F1
#
_cell.length_a   1.000
_cell.length_b   1.000
_cell.length_c   1.000
_cell.angle_alpha   90.00
_cell.angle_beta   90.00
_cell.angle_gamma   90.00
#
_symmetry.space_group_name_H-M   'P 1'
#
loop_
_entity.id
_entity.type
_entity.pdbx_description
1 polymer ?
#
loop_
_entity_poly.entity_id
_entity_poly.type
_entity_poly.pdbx_seq_one_letter_code
_entity_poly.pdbx_strand_id
1 'polypeptide(L)'
;MKTLLSLTLLIFSFITLSANENKVCQKCHPLIYKEYYSSIHRKSSLPNDAIYKALYEKEVKDKAKQECSRCHSPSTKTEEDTKEAPISCIYCHTIKDIKESDSANHNLLRGKKRDFYSAEAAKRHEAKVKYETTSSFFGLIKRSKNSPYHQIEYNNENYYNGNVCMGCHSHVNNAHDFDIIMLDAYIDKKDKHTCISCHMPQVMGSKTTLSDTKTHAYHGIAGLHQLSEDLGKYIDLSVVKDTKGFTVHIKNQANHALFGQAYREGILQVSIEREGKIIELKPFVFKRTFGKDGKASMPFEATEVLKDTLIYAKKNVHYDTALQKGDKVTLTLGFRLISKEAAKALELKDSEELTKVKVLKTESFQF
;
A
#
# COMPACT_ATOMS: atom_id res chain seq x y z
N MET A 1 -35.90 -48.91 41.99
CA MET A 1 -36.49 -48.78 40.63
C MET A 1 -37.00 -47.37 40.49
N LYS A 2 -36.28 -46.51 39.74
CA LYS A 2 -36.73 -45.92 38.45
C LYS A 2 -37.95 -45.01 38.67
N THR A 3 -37.86 -43.69 38.62
CA THR A 3 -37.41 -42.95 37.42
C THR A 3 -36.78 -41.60 37.79
N LEU A 4 -35.47 -41.58 37.63
CA LEU A 4 -34.63 -40.40 37.45
C LEU A 4 -34.94 -39.83 36.06
N LEU A 5 -35.60 -38.67 35.96
CA LEU A 5 -35.66 -37.95 34.69
C LEU A 5 -35.74 -36.45 34.94
N SER A 6 -34.92 -35.72 34.18
CA SER A 6 -35.00 -34.29 33.93
C SER A 6 -34.36 -33.35 34.96
N LEU A 7 -33.02 -33.43 35.07
CA LEU A 7 -32.22 -32.23 35.37
C LEU A 7 -30.88 -32.25 34.62
N THR A 8 -30.95 -32.29 33.29
CA THR A 8 -29.85 -31.87 32.41
C THR A 8 -30.34 -30.68 31.60
N LEU A 9 -30.48 -29.54 32.27
CA LEU A 9 -30.57 -28.25 31.59
C LEU A 9 -29.19 -27.99 30.98
N LEU A 10 -29.03 -28.44 29.74
CA LEU A 10 -27.88 -28.15 28.90
C LEU A 10 -27.86 -26.62 28.73
N ILE A 11 -27.02 -25.94 29.50
CA ILE A 11 -26.64 -24.56 29.26
C ILE A 11 -25.84 -24.57 27.95
N PHE A 12 -26.56 -24.52 26.82
CA PHE A 12 -26.00 -24.08 25.55
C PHE A 12 -25.71 -22.59 25.71
N SER A 13 -24.57 -22.29 26.34
CA SER A 13 -23.91 -21.02 26.15
C SER A 13 -23.59 -20.95 24.66
N PHE A 14 -24.49 -20.36 23.87
CA PHE A 14 -24.15 -19.80 22.58
C PHE A 14 -23.15 -18.68 22.86
N ILE A 15 -21.88 -19.05 23.01
CA ILE A 15 -20.78 -18.14 22.73
C ILE A 15 -21.00 -17.79 21.27
N THR A 16 -21.66 -16.66 21.04
CA THR A 16 -21.64 -15.99 19.75
C THR A 16 -20.21 -15.50 19.60
N LEU A 17 -19.32 -16.42 19.20
CA LEU A 17 -18.01 -16.07 18.75
C LEU A 17 -18.27 -15.15 17.57
N SER A 18 -18.09 -13.84 17.79
CA SER A 18 -18.23 -12.83 16.76
C SER A 18 -17.11 -13.09 15.79
N ALA A 19 -17.37 -13.99 14.84
CA ALA A 19 -16.39 -14.38 13.86
C ALA A 19 -15.96 -13.10 13.13
N ASN A 20 -14.66 -12.81 13.16
CA ASN A 20 -14.06 -11.72 12.40
C ASN A 20 -14.70 -11.64 11.01
N GLU A 21 -15.24 -10.48 10.65
CA GLU A 21 -16.08 -10.35 9.46
C GLU A 21 -15.33 -10.71 8.17
N ASN A 22 -14.00 -10.55 8.12
CA ASN A 22 -13.18 -10.97 6.98
C ASN A 22 -13.12 -12.50 6.81
N LYS A 23 -13.18 -13.28 7.91
CA LYS A 23 -13.24 -14.76 7.84
C LYS A 23 -14.53 -15.23 7.17
N VAL A 24 -15.60 -14.43 7.21
CA VAL A 24 -16.84 -14.70 6.45
C VAL A 24 -16.57 -14.51 4.95
N CYS A 25 -15.89 -13.42 4.56
CA CYS A 25 -15.50 -13.16 3.17
C CYS A 25 -14.59 -14.26 2.60
N GLN A 26 -13.64 -14.76 3.41
CA GLN A 26 -12.68 -15.81 3.02
C GLN A 26 -13.36 -17.06 2.45
N LYS A 27 -14.54 -17.45 2.97
CA LYS A 27 -15.25 -18.65 2.51
C LYS A 27 -15.60 -18.60 1.02
N CYS A 28 -15.90 -17.42 0.50
CA CYS A 28 -16.25 -17.23 -0.91
C CYS A 28 -15.13 -16.57 -1.72
N HIS A 29 -14.15 -15.93 -1.07
CA HIS A 29 -13.05 -15.18 -1.68
C HIS A 29 -11.67 -15.63 -1.15
N PRO A 30 -11.31 -16.92 -1.23
CA PRO A 30 -10.12 -17.44 -0.57
C PRO A 30 -8.80 -16.91 -1.15
N LEU A 31 -8.74 -16.68 -2.47
CA LEU A 31 -7.55 -16.10 -3.13
C LEU A 31 -7.34 -14.64 -2.69
N ILE A 32 -8.37 -13.80 -2.85
CA ILE A 32 -8.35 -12.40 -2.40
C ILE A 32 -8.01 -12.29 -0.91
N TYR A 33 -8.59 -13.14 -0.06
CA TYR A 33 -8.28 -13.14 1.37
C TYR A 33 -6.80 -13.46 1.62
N LYS A 34 -6.25 -14.46 0.93
CA LYS A 34 -4.83 -14.83 1.07
C LYS A 34 -3.90 -13.66 0.70
N GLU A 35 -4.21 -12.95 -0.38
CA GLU A 35 -3.46 -11.78 -0.82
C GLU A 35 -3.58 -10.62 0.18
N TYR A 36 -4.79 -10.30 0.61
CA TYR A 36 -5.03 -9.32 1.66
C TYR A 36 -4.25 -9.67 2.93
N TYR A 37 -4.24 -10.93 3.34
CA TYR A 37 -3.60 -11.36 4.58
C TYR A 37 -2.07 -11.19 4.55
N SER A 38 -1.44 -11.24 3.37
CA SER A 38 0.00 -10.92 3.23
C SER A 38 0.30 -9.42 3.16
N SER A 39 -0.71 -8.58 2.89
CA SER A 39 -0.60 -7.13 2.68
C SER A 39 -0.18 -6.32 3.91
N ILE A 40 0.31 -5.11 3.65
CA ILE A 40 0.54 -4.12 4.70
C ILE A 40 -0.76 -3.61 5.31
N HIS A 41 -1.90 -3.67 4.59
CA HIS A 41 -3.20 -3.31 5.15
C HIS A 41 -3.66 -4.27 6.26
N ARG A 42 -3.38 -5.57 6.14
CA ARG A 42 -3.62 -6.52 7.25
C ARG A 42 -2.65 -6.28 8.40
N LYS A 43 -1.44 -5.80 8.11
CA LYS A 43 -0.35 -5.62 9.07
C LYS A 43 -0.29 -4.21 9.67
N SER A 44 -1.16 -3.29 9.29
CA SER A 44 -1.03 -1.85 9.58
C SER A 44 -1.16 -1.45 11.05
N SER A 45 -1.62 -2.36 11.91
CA SER A 45 -1.85 -2.14 13.34
C SER A 45 -0.60 -2.30 14.20
N LEU A 46 -0.64 -1.76 15.42
CA LEU A 46 0.45 -1.87 16.41
C LEU A 46 0.98 -3.29 16.65
N PRO A 47 0.15 -4.35 16.77
CA PRO A 47 0.66 -5.71 17.00
C PRO A 47 1.41 -6.32 15.80
N ASN A 48 1.27 -5.74 14.61
CA ASN A 48 1.67 -6.36 13.35
C ASN A 48 2.73 -5.56 12.56
N ASP A 49 2.93 -4.27 12.86
CA ASP A 49 3.94 -3.43 12.23
C ASP A 49 4.86 -2.79 13.28
N ALA A 50 6.11 -3.25 13.30
CA ALA A 50 7.13 -2.77 14.23
C ALA A 50 7.56 -1.32 13.98
N ILE A 51 7.54 -0.85 12.73
CA ILE A 51 7.87 0.55 12.41
C ILE A 51 6.75 1.43 12.96
N TYR A 52 5.50 1.10 12.64
CA TYR A 52 4.36 1.85 13.13
C TYR A 52 4.30 1.84 14.65
N LYS A 53 4.52 0.69 15.29
CA LYS A 53 4.56 0.59 16.75
C LYS A 53 5.60 1.53 17.37
N ALA A 54 6.83 1.51 16.87
CA ALA A 54 7.90 2.34 17.42
C ALA A 54 7.63 3.84 17.20
N LEU A 55 7.06 4.22 16.05
CA LEU A 55 6.61 5.59 15.81
C LEU A 55 5.50 5.99 16.79
N TYR A 56 4.46 5.17 16.90
CA TYR A 56 3.34 5.43 17.79
C TYR A 56 3.79 5.60 19.25
N GLU A 57 4.66 4.72 19.75
CA GLU A 57 5.18 4.81 21.13
C GLU A 57 6.01 6.08 21.37
N LYS A 58 6.63 6.63 20.32
CA LYS A 58 7.45 7.84 20.42
C LYS A 58 6.69 9.14 20.19
N GLU A 59 5.71 9.14 19.29
CA GLU A 59 4.97 10.32 18.87
C GLU A 59 3.75 10.63 19.75
N VAL A 60 3.19 9.61 20.42
CA VAL A 60 1.86 9.74 21.01
C VAL A 60 1.85 10.43 22.37
N LYS A 61 1.26 11.64 22.38
CA LYS A 61 0.46 12.19 23.48
C LYS A 61 -1.03 11.85 23.22
N ASP A 62 -1.88 11.75 24.24
CA ASP A 62 -3.24 11.14 24.13
C ASP A 62 -4.13 11.61 22.96
N LYS A 63 -3.97 12.84 22.45
CA LYS A 63 -4.71 13.35 21.28
C LYS A 63 -4.32 12.69 19.95
N ALA A 64 -3.06 12.28 19.76
CA ALA A 64 -2.56 11.68 18.52
C ALA A 64 -3.08 10.24 18.30
N LYS A 65 -3.50 9.54 19.36
CA LYS A 65 -3.97 8.14 19.31
C LYS A 65 -5.14 7.95 18.33
N GLN A 66 -6.09 8.89 18.33
CA GLN A 66 -7.29 8.80 17.51
C GLN A 66 -7.04 9.15 16.04
N GLU A 67 -5.94 9.82 15.71
CA GLU A 67 -5.62 10.20 14.34
C GLU A 67 -4.95 9.05 13.59
N CYS A 68 -4.00 8.35 14.23
CA CYS A 68 -3.34 7.20 13.63
C CYS A 68 -4.31 6.06 13.32
N SER A 69 -5.25 5.77 14.24
CA SER A 69 -6.19 4.64 14.11
C SER A 69 -7.16 4.78 12.95
N ARG A 70 -7.43 6.00 12.47
CA ARG A 70 -8.27 6.26 11.28
C ARG A 70 -7.70 5.63 10.01
N CYS A 71 -6.38 5.50 9.92
CA CYS A 71 -5.71 4.90 8.77
C CYS A 71 -5.14 3.51 9.10
N HIS A 72 -4.57 3.33 10.29
CA HIS A 72 -3.85 2.12 10.66
C HIS A 72 -4.74 1.01 11.23
N SER A 73 -5.91 1.33 11.77
CA SER A 73 -6.84 0.34 12.34
C SER A 73 -8.31 0.79 12.34
N PRO A 74 -8.86 1.30 11.23
CA PRO A 74 -10.21 1.88 11.19
C PRO A 74 -11.33 0.87 11.41
N SER A 75 -11.05 -0.42 11.28
CA SER A 75 -12.03 -1.49 11.50
C SER A 75 -12.04 -2.04 12.92
N THR A 76 -11.10 -1.62 13.76
CA THR A 76 -10.93 -2.17 15.11
C THR A 76 -12.11 -1.83 16.01
N LYS A 77 -12.79 -2.87 16.50
CA LYS A 77 -13.72 -2.81 17.63
C LYS A 77 -13.25 -3.66 18.81
N THR A 78 -12.48 -4.70 18.50
CA THR A 78 -11.91 -5.65 19.45
C THR A 78 -10.40 -5.82 19.24
N GLU A 79 -9.73 -6.46 20.20
CA GLU A 79 -8.32 -6.83 20.04
C GLU A 79 -8.11 -7.83 18.89
N GLU A 80 -9.05 -8.74 18.65
CA GLU A 80 -8.97 -9.67 17.51
C GLU A 80 -9.04 -8.90 16.19
N ASP A 81 -9.92 -7.91 16.05
CA ASP A 81 -10.00 -7.07 14.85
C ASP A 81 -8.69 -6.33 14.59
N THR A 82 -8.05 -5.83 15.66
CA THR A 82 -6.75 -5.16 15.55
C THR A 82 -5.67 -6.08 14.99
N LYS A 83 -5.67 -7.35 15.38
CA LYS A 83 -4.66 -8.32 14.94
C LYS A 83 -4.96 -8.90 13.56
N GLU A 84 -6.22 -9.14 13.25
CA GLU A 84 -6.63 -9.95 12.10
C GLU A 84 -7.19 -9.11 10.93
N ALA A 85 -7.84 -7.99 11.23
CA ALA A 85 -8.52 -7.17 10.23
C ALA A 85 -8.50 -5.66 10.54
N PRO A 86 -7.33 -5.04 10.80
CA PRO A 86 -7.29 -3.63 11.18
C PRO A 86 -7.82 -2.70 10.07
N ILE A 87 -7.51 -3.00 8.81
CA ILE A 87 -8.15 -2.44 7.61
C ILE A 87 -8.93 -3.58 6.94
N SER A 88 -10.17 -3.80 7.36
CA SER A 88 -11.00 -4.92 6.93
C SER A 88 -11.46 -4.82 5.46
N CYS A 89 -11.89 -5.95 4.88
CA CYS A 89 -12.54 -5.97 3.57
C CYS A 89 -13.76 -5.05 3.56
N ILE A 90 -14.54 -5.07 4.64
CA ILE A 90 -15.76 -4.28 4.79
C ILE A 90 -15.44 -2.79 4.83
N TYR A 91 -14.40 -2.37 5.53
CA TYR A 91 -13.99 -0.96 5.55
C TYR A 91 -13.75 -0.45 4.13
N CYS A 92 -12.84 -1.08 3.38
CA CYS A 92 -12.52 -0.65 2.02
C CYS A 92 -13.73 -0.75 1.08
N HIS A 93 -14.57 -1.77 1.20
CA HIS A 93 -15.74 -1.97 0.33
C HIS A 93 -17.00 -1.20 0.78
N THR A 94 -16.91 -0.35 1.80
CA THR A 94 -18.01 0.53 2.23
C THR A 94 -17.69 2.02 2.12
N ILE A 95 -16.49 2.40 1.67
CA ILE A 95 -16.11 3.80 1.42
C ILE A 95 -17.05 4.39 0.37
N LYS A 96 -17.91 5.30 0.79
CA LYS A 96 -18.81 6.03 -0.10
C LYS A 96 -18.06 7.19 -0.75
N ASP A 97 -17.35 7.97 0.05
CA ASP A 97 -16.75 9.22 -0.38
C ASP A 97 -15.55 9.59 0.50
N ILE A 98 -14.80 10.62 0.09
CA ILE A 98 -13.66 11.16 0.82
C ILE A 98 -14.01 12.56 1.32
N LYS A 99 -13.79 12.81 2.61
CA LYS A 99 -13.88 14.14 3.20
C LYS A 99 -12.47 14.70 3.36
N GLU A 100 -12.22 15.86 2.78
CA GLU A 100 -10.96 16.58 2.94
C GLU A 100 -10.82 17.17 4.34
N SER A 101 -9.59 17.23 4.85
CA SER A 101 -9.26 17.84 6.15
C SER A 101 -7.77 18.21 6.17
N ASP A 102 -7.42 19.21 6.97
CA ASP A 102 -6.07 19.80 6.99
C ASP A 102 -5.01 18.79 7.42
N SER A 103 -5.27 17.98 8.46
CA SER A 103 -4.26 17.04 8.99
C SER A 103 -4.13 15.73 8.20
N ALA A 104 -5.25 15.19 7.74
CA ALA A 104 -5.34 14.03 6.85
C ALA A 104 -6.79 13.90 6.38
N ASN A 105 -7.01 13.44 5.15
CA ASN A 105 -8.37 13.17 4.66
C ASN A 105 -9.07 12.05 5.45
N HIS A 106 -10.37 11.87 5.21
CA HIS A 106 -11.19 10.88 5.90
C HIS A 106 -12.09 10.12 4.95
N ASN A 107 -12.15 8.79 5.11
CA ASN A 107 -13.12 7.96 4.41
C ASN A 107 -14.51 8.09 5.06
N LEU A 108 -15.50 8.48 4.27
CA LEU A 108 -16.91 8.44 4.65
C LEU A 108 -17.49 7.08 4.28
N LEU A 109 -17.88 6.31 5.30
CA LEU A 109 -18.42 4.96 5.10
C LEU A 109 -19.94 4.98 4.89
N ARG A 110 -20.42 3.97 4.17
CA ARG A 110 -21.85 3.64 4.08
C ARG A 110 -22.30 2.94 5.37
N GLY A 111 -23.49 3.30 5.87
CA GLY A 111 -24.06 2.73 7.10
C GLY A 111 -24.89 1.45 6.94
N LYS A 112 -25.16 0.98 5.71
CA LYS A 112 -26.03 -0.18 5.47
C LYS A 112 -25.25 -1.50 5.44
N LYS A 113 -25.65 -2.44 6.30
CA LYS A 113 -25.05 -3.78 6.43
C LYS A 113 -25.18 -4.57 5.12
N ARG A 114 -24.07 -5.20 4.67
CA ARG A 114 -23.96 -6.05 3.46
C ARG A 114 -24.25 -5.34 2.13
N ASP A 115 -24.16 -4.02 2.09
CA ASP A 115 -24.15 -3.26 0.85
C ASP A 115 -22.72 -2.75 0.60
N PHE A 116 -22.10 -3.22 -0.47
CA PHE A 116 -20.71 -2.95 -0.79
C PHE A 116 -20.55 -2.26 -2.14
N TYR A 117 -19.38 -1.67 -2.36
CA TYR A 117 -18.98 -1.13 -3.65
C TYR A 117 -17.86 -1.96 -4.26
N SER A 118 -17.79 -1.96 -5.58
CA SER A 118 -16.69 -2.56 -6.33
C SER A 118 -16.53 -1.88 -7.69
N ALA A 119 -15.38 -2.05 -8.32
CA ALA A 119 -15.16 -1.63 -9.70
C ALA A 119 -15.17 -2.84 -10.63
N GLU A 120 -16.12 -2.86 -11.56
CA GLU A 120 -16.18 -3.80 -12.68
C GLU A 120 -16.58 -3.01 -13.92
N ALA A 121 -15.68 -2.89 -14.90
CA ALA A 121 -15.86 -2.00 -16.06
C ALA A 121 -17.18 -2.27 -16.81
N ALA A 122 -17.51 -3.55 -16.99
CA ALA A 122 -18.73 -3.98 -17.67
C ALA A 122 -20.03 -3.62 -16.92
N LYS A 123 -19.95 -3.30 -15.62
CA LYS A 123 -21.10 -3.01 -14.76
C LYS A 123 -21.10 -1.58 -14.20
N ARG A 124 -20.21 -0.69 -14.69
CA ARG A 124 -20.00 0.66 -14.12
C ARG A 124 -21.25 1.51 -13.93
N HIS A 125 -22.31 1.26 -14.70
CA HIS A 125 -23.57 2.01 -14.59
C HIS A 125 -24.64 1.29 -13.74
N GLU A 126 -24.33 0.12 -13.16
CA GLU A 126 -25.26 -0.69 -12.39
C GLU A 126 -25.24 -0.27 -10.91
N ALA A 127 -26.29 0.43 -10.48
CA ALA A 127 -26.44 0.89 -9.11
C ALA A 127 -26.63 -0.26 -8.12
N LYS A 128 -27.35 -1.32 -8.49
CA LYS A 128 -27.51 -2.53 -7.65
C LYS A 128 -27.67 -3.75 -8.51
N VAL A 129 -26.87 -4.77 -8.24
CA VAL A 129 -26.99 -6.06 -8.92
C VAL A 129 -27.80 -7.05 -8.08
N LYS A 130 -28.81 -7.67 -8.70
CA LYS A 130 -29.63 -8.70 -8.06
C LYS A 130 -29.00 -10.07 -8.27
N TYR A 131 -29.11 -10.92 -7.24
CA TYR A 131 -28.76 -12.33 -7.39
C TYR A 131 -29.71 -13.00 -8.38
N GLU A 132 -29.15 -13.73 -9.34
CA GLU A 132 -29.92 -14.44 -10.37
C GLU A 132 -29.27 -15.79 -10.62
N THR A 133 -30.09 -16.83 -10.84
CA THR A 133 -29.60 -18.16 -11.23
C THR A 133 -30.08 -18.44 -12.64
N THR A 134 -29.14 -18.65 -13.56
CA THR A 134 -29.43 -19.06 -14.93
C THR A 134 -29.21 -20.54 -15.08
N SER A 135 -30.15 -21.24 -15.72
CA SER A 135 -30.01 -22.64 -16.08
C SER A 135 -29.77 -22.79 -17.59
N SER A 136 -28.90 -23.72 -17.98
CA SER A 136 -28.70 -24.13 -19.37
C SER A 136 -28.67 -25.66 -19.48
N PHE A 137 -28.73 -26.16 -20.71
CA PHE A 137 -28.74 -27.60 -21.03
C PHE A 137 -29.76 -28.39 -20.21
N PHE A 138 -31.05 -28.15 -20.49
CA PHE A 138 -32.18 -28.82 -19.81
C PHE A 138 -32.17 -28.72 -18.27
N GLY A 139 -31.58 -27.66 -17.71
CA GLY A 139 -31.55 -27.45 -16.26
C GLY A 139 -30.39 -28.13 -15.52
N LEU A 140 -29.54 -28.86 -16.25
CA LEU A 140 -28.41 -29.60 -15.68
C LEU A 140 -27.23 -28.69 -15.33
N ILE A 141 -27.10 -27.55 -16.03
CA ILE A 141 -26.05 -26.57 -15.74
C ILE A 141 -26.71 -25.36 -15.09
N LYS A 142 -26.44 -25.14 -13.80
CA LYS A 142 -26.86 -23.93 -13.07
C LYS A 142 -25.65 -23.02 -12.86
N ARG A 143 -25.82 -21.74 -13.20
CA ARG A 143 -24.81 -20.71 -12.94
C ARG A 143 -25.43 -19.60 -12.11
N SER A 144 -24.75 -19.24 -11.04
CA SER A 144 -25.11 -18.10 -10.20
C SER A 144 -24.50 -16.82 -10.79
N LYS A 145 -25.31 -15.77 -10.88
CA LYS A 145 -24.89 -14.41 -11.21
C LYS A 145 -25.09 -13.53 -9.97
N ASN A 146 -24.05 -12.77 -9.64
CA ASN A 146 -23.99 -11.93 -8.44
C ASN A 146 -24.04 -12.73 -7.12
N SER A 147 -23.93 -12.06 -5.98
CA SER A 147 -23.84 -12.71 -4.66
C SER A 147 -25.23 -12.86 -4.02
N PRO A 148 -25.58 -14.03 -3.46
CA PRO A 148 -26.78 -14.21 -2.65
C PRO A 148 -26.59 -13.69 -1.21
N TYR A 149 -25.37 -13.32 -0.81
CA TYR A 149 -25.04 -12.99 0.58
C TYR A 149 -24.89 -11.48 0.83
N HIS A 150 -24.58 -10.70 -0.19
CA HIS A 150 -24.40 -9.25 -0.11
C HIS A 150 -24.73 -8.55 -1.44
N GLN A 151 -25.08 -7.27 -1.36
CA GLN A 151 -25.30 -6.42 -2.54
C GLN A 151 -23.98 -5.76 -2.95
N ILE A 152 -23.81 -5.55 -4.26
CA ILE A 152 -22.71 -4.74 -4.81
C ILE A 152 -23.32 -3.63 -5.65
N GLU A 153 -22.81 -2.42 -5.47
CA GLU A 153 -23.03 -1.28 -6.34
C GLU A 153 -21.75 -0.96 -7.12
N TYR A 154 -21.89 -0.76 -8.43
CA TYR A 154 -20.76 -0.54 -9.34
C TYR A 154 -20.71 0.88 -9.89
N ASN A 155 -21.63 1.76 -9.45
CA ASN A 155 -21.74 3.14 -9.91
C ASN A 155 -20.97 4.15 -9.05
N ASN A 156 -20.16 3.70 -8.09
CA ASN A 156 -19.31 4.58 -7.30
C ASN A 156 -17.97 4.81 -8.02
N GLU A 157 -17.85 5.97 -8.66
CA GLU A 157 -16.68 6.40 -9.43
C GLU A 157 -15.37 6.40 -8.62
N ASN A 158 -15.45 6.57 -7.30
CA ASN A 158 -14.27 6.54 -6.43
C ASN A 158 -13.50 5.21 -6.47
N TYR A 159 -14.16 4.11 -6.82
CA TYR A 159 -13.52 2.79 -6.96
C TYR A 159 -12.82 2.59 -8.31
N TYR A 160 -13.12 3.43 -9.31
CA TYR A 160 -12.52 3.35 -10.65
C TYR A 160 -11.29 4.25 -10.77
N ASN A 161 -11.32 5.42 -10.13
CA ASN A 161 -10.22 6.38 -10.14
C ASN A 161 -9.21 6.19 -8.99
N GLY A 162 -9.51 5.31 -8.03
CA GLY A 162 -8.64 5.07 -6.86
C GLY A 162 -8.77 6.10 -5.75
N ASN A 163 -9.76 7.02 -5.82
CA ASN A 163 -10.01 8.00 -4.77
C ASN A 163 -10.29 7.36 -3.42
N VAL A 164 -10.83 6.13 -3.38
CA VAL A 164 -11.02 5.36 -2.14
C VAL A 164 -9.74 5.16 -1.32
N CYS A 165 -8.57 5.32 -1.93
CA CYS A 165 -7.28 5.27 -1.25
C CYS A 165 -6.93 6.61 -0.56
N MET A 166 -7.45 7.72 -1.07
CA MET A 166 -7.00 9.08 -0.71
C MET A 166 -7.46 9.52 0.68
N GLY A 167 -8.44 8.85 1.29
CA GLY A 167 -8.76 9.07 2.71
C GLY A 167 -7.65 8.65 3.67
N CYS A 168 -6.68 7.84 3.23
CA CYS A 168 -5.51 7.47 4.03
C CYS A 168 -4.17 7.78 3.35
N HIS A 169 -4.16 7.98 2.03
CA HIS A 169 -2.97 8.09 1.19
C HIS A 169 -2.85 9.43 0.45
N SER A 170 -3.52 10.49 0.91
CA SER A 170 -3.32 11.85 0.40
C SER A 170 -2.10 12.47 1.05
N HIS A 171 -2.34 13.05 2.23
CA HIS A 171 -1.35 13.67 3.08
C HIS A 171 -1.52 13.30 4.55
N VAL A 172 -0.45 13.46 5.33
CA VAL A 172 -0.50 13.40 6.79
C VAL A 172 0.38 14.50 7.36
N ASN A 173 -0.23 15.38 8.16
CA ASN A 173 0.49 16.40 8.91
C ASN A 173 0.86 15.89 10.30
N ASN A 174 1.99 16.38 10.81
CA ASN A 174 2.37 16.20 12.21
C ASN A 174 1.60 17.19 13.12
N ALA A 175 1.92 17.17 14.42
CA ALA A 175 1.29 18.05 15.43
C ALA A 175 1.59 19.56 15.27
N HIS A 176 2.39 19.93 14.28
CA HIS A 176 2.72 21.31 13.91
C HIS A 176 2.11 21.72 12.57
N ASP A 177 1.08 20.99 12.10
CA ASP A 177 0.40 21.21 10.82
C ASP A 177 1.36 21.14 9.61
N PHE A 178 2.42 20.35 9.74
CA PHE A 178 3.44 20.19 8.72
C PHE A 178 3.37 18.81 8.06
N ASP A 179 3.28 18.81 6.73
CA ASP A 179 3.11 17.61 5.90
C ASP A 179 4.37 16.73 5.88
N ILE A 180 4.23 15.54 6.47
CA ILE A 180 5.29 14.52 6.56
C ILE A 180 5.08 13.35 5.57
N ILE A 181 3.93 13.24 4.92
CA ILE A 181 3.62 12.22 3.91
C ILE A 181 2.87 12.91 2.78
N MET A 182 3.46 13.00 1.60
CA MET A 182 2.92 13.79 0.49
C MET A 182 2.72 12.97 -0.78
N LEU A 183 1.74 12.08 -0.76
CA LEU A 183 1.46 11.21 -1.91
C LEU A 183 0.58 11.92 -2.95
N ASP A 184 -0.19 12.94 -2.57
CA ASP A 184 -1.03 13.74 -3.46
C ASP A 184 -0.32 14.92 -4.12
N ALA A 185 0.83 15.35 -3.62
CA ALA A 185 1.57 16.53 -4.07
C ALA A 185 1.93 16.57 -5.57
N TYR A 186 1.87 15.43 -6.26
CA TYR A 186 2.20 15.30 -7.69
C TYR A 186 1.08 14.66 -8.54
N ILE A 187 -0.09 14.38 -7.94
CA ILE A 187 -1.19 13.71 -8.66
C ILE A 187 -1.90 14.71 -9.58
N ASP A 188 -1.84 14.46 -10.88
CA ASP A 188 -2.66 15.19 -11.87
C ASP A 188 -4.07 14.56 -11.97
N LYS A 189 -5.11 15.39 -11.81
CA LYS A 189 -6.52 14.98 -11.97
C LYS A 189 -6.84 14.47 -13.39
N LYS A 190 -6.01 14.79 -14.39
CA LYS A 190 -6.14 14.33 -15.77
C LYS A 190 -5.43 13.00 -16.05
N ASP A 191 -4.69 12.46 -15.08
CA ASP A 191 -4.00 11.20 -15.28
C ASP A 191 -4.99 10.07 -15.52
N LYS A 192 -4.68 9.26 -16.54
CA LYS A 192 -5.46 8.07 -16.88
C LYS A 192 -5.04 6.87 -16.02
N HIS A 193 -3.85 6.91 -15.43
CA HIS A 193 -3.38 5.92 -14.48
C HIS A 193 -3.88 6.26 -13.08
N THR A 194 -4.46 5.25 -12.44
CA THR A 194 -5.09 5.35 -11.13
C THR A 194 -4.33 4.49 -10.13
N CYS A 195 -4.53 4.73 -8.83
CA CYS A 195 -3.87 3.96 -7.77
C CYS A 195 -4.05 2.44 -7.99
N ILE A 196 -5.27 2.03 -8.36
CA ILE A 196 -5.64 0.63 -8.61
C ILE A 196 -4.94 0.03 -9.83
N SER A 197 -4.60 0.84 -10.84
CA SER A 197 -4.01 0.33 -12.09
C SER A 197 -2.59 -0.23 -11.88
N CYS A 198 -1.86 0.32 -10.91
CA CYS A 198 -0.52 -0.14 -10.53
C CYS A 198 -0.53 -0.99 -9.26
N HIS A 199 -1.31 -0.61 -8.24
CA HIS A 199 -1.27 -1.25 -6.93
C HIS A 199 -2.23 -2.43 -6.75
N MET A 200 -3.22 -2.57 -7.64
CA MET A 200 -4.15 -3.72 -7.67
C MET A 200 -4.22 -4.33 -9.08
N PRO A 201 -3.08 -4.77 -9.66
CA PRO A 201 -3.05 -5.29 -11.02
C PRO A 201 -3.94 -6.53 -11.17
N GLN A 202 -4.40 -6.79 -12.40
CA GLN A 202 -5.10 -8.04 -12.69
C GLN A 202 -4.12 -9.22 -12.62
N VAL A 203 -4.48 -10.23 -11.83
CA VAL A 203 -3.72 -11.48 -11.65
C VAL A 203 -4.60 -12.67 -11.96
N MET A 204 -3.97 -13.80 -12.31
CA MET A 204 -4.69 -15.03 -12.63
C MET A 204 -5.42 -15.61 -11.40
N GLY A 205 -6.58 -16.21 -11.65
CA GLY A 205 -7.38 -16.87 -10.63
C GLY A 205 -8.75 -16.23 -10.45
N SER A 206 -9.70 -17.00 -9.94
CA SER A 206 -11.07 -16.54 -9.81
C SER A 206 -11.27 -15.63 -8.60
N LYS A 207 -12.01 -14.53 -8.77
CA LYS A 207 -12.40 -13.61 -7.69
C LYS A 207 -13.28 -14.26 -6.62
N THR A 208 -14.00 -15.32 -6.96
CA THR A 208 -14.91 -16.01 -6.03
C THR A 208 -15.07 -17.49 -6.35
N THR A 209 -15.46 -18.29 -5.37
CA THR A 209 -15.84 -19.70 -5.52
C THR A 209 -17.22 -19.91 -6.15
N LEU A 210 -18.04 -18.86 -6.28
CA LEU A 210 -19.42 -18.95 -6.81
C LEU A 210 -19.50 -18.81 -8.34
N SER A 211 -18.46 -18.30 -8.98
CA SER A 211 -18.41 -18.05 -10.43
C SER A 211 -16.97 -18.06 -10.91
N ASP A 212 -16.70 -18.70 -12.04
CA ASP A 212 -15.36 -18.77 -12.61
C ASP A 212 -15.01 -17.49 -13.37
N THR A 213 -13.98 -16.80 -12.90
CA THR A 213 -13.34 -15.69 -13.60
C THR A 213 -11.90 -16.05 -13.91
N LYS A 214 -11.38 -15.59 -15.05
CA LYS A 214 -9.99 -15.87 -15.45
C LYS A 214 -8.99 -15.11 -14.59
N THR A 215 -9.32 -13.87 -14.27
CA THR A 215 -8.49 -12.96 -13.48
C THR A 215 -9.31 -12.26 -12.41
N HIS A 216 -8.61 -11.69 -11.43
CA HIS A 216 -9.15 -10.77 -10.44
C HIS A 216 -8.14 -9.66 -10.14
N ALA A 217 -8.60 -8.57 -9.53
CA ALA A 217 -7.70 -7.54 -9.02
C ALA A 217 -6.93 -8.08 -7.81
N TYR A 218 -5.61 -7.89 -7.79
CA TYR A 218 -4.75 -8.30 -6.68
C TYR A 218 -5.05 -7.47 -5.42
N HIS A 219 -5.32 -8.13 -4.29
CA HIS A 219 -5.64 -7.47 -3.01
C HIS A 219 -4.49 -7.50 -2.00
N GLY A 220 -3.29 -7.91 -2.42
CA GLY A 220 -2.09 -7.79 -1.59
C GLY A 220 -1.48 -6.39 -1.58
N ILE A 221 -1.98 -5.50 -2.45
CA ILE A 221 -1.56 -4.12 -2.64
C ILE A 221 -0.07 -4.04 -2.98
N ALA A 222 0.24 -4.07 -4.29
CA ALA A 222 1.62 -4.00 -4.76
C ALA A 222 2.29 -2.73 -4.20
N GLY A 223 3.56 -2.81 -3.84
CA GLY A 223 4.26 -1.72 -3.17
C GLY A 223 5.62 -2.17 -2.62
N LEU A 224 6.14 -1.44 -1.63
CA LEU A 224 7.45 -1.71 -1.06
C LEU A 224 7.55 -3.04 -0.28
N HIS A 225 6.41 -3.64 0.10
CA HIS A 225 6.37 -4.89 0.86
C HIS A 225 6.05 -6.11 -0.01
N GLN A 226 5.45 -5.93 -1.18
CA GLN A 226 5.02 -7.00 -2.08
C GLN A 226 5.06 -6.51 -3.52
N LEU A 227 5.57 -7.33 -4.45
CA LEU A 227 5.63 -6.99 -5.87
C LEU A 227 6.40 -5.69 -6.16
N SER A 228 7.43 -5.36 -5.36
CA SER A 228 8.20 -4.13 -5.55
C SER A 228 8.93 -4.11 -6.89
N GLU A 229 9.58 -5.22 -7.25
CA GLU A 229 10.30 -5.34 -8.53
C GLU A 229 9.35 -5.18 -9.74
N ASP A 230 8.11 -5.66 -9.64
CA ASP A 230 7.10 -5.47 -10.69
C ASP A 230 6.73 -3.99 -10.89
N LEU A 231 6.83 -3.16 -9.85
CA LEU A 231 6.64 -1.71 -9.95
C LEU A 231 7.85 -1.01 -10.58
N GLY A 232 9.03 -1.64 -10.56
CA GLY A 232 10.24 -1.12 -11.20
C GLY A 232 10.06 -0.85 -12.70
N LYS A 233 9.17 -1.58 -13.38
CA LYS A 233 8.87 -1.36 -14.81
C LYS A 233 8.29 0.02 -15.14
N TYR A 234 7.77 0.74 -14.15
CA TYR A 234 7.25 2.10 -14.30
C TYR A 234 8.32 3.18 -14.05
N ILE A 235 9.59 2.79 -14.00
CA ILE A 235 10.73 3.68 -13.83
C ILE A 235 11.66 3.49 -15.02
N ASP A 236 11.83 4.54 -15.82
CA ASP A 236 12.79 4.53 -16.92
C ASP A 236 14.13 5.07 -16.43
N LEU A 237 15.20 4.34 -16.74
CA LEU A 237 16.57 4.73 -16.47
C LEU A 237 17.27 4.98 -17.80
N SER A 238 18.08 6.02 -17.87
CA SER A 238 18.99 6.23 -19.00
C SER A 238 20.26 6.91 -18.54
N VAL A 239 21.33 6.72 -19.29
CA VAL A 239 22.65 7.26 -18.98
C VAL A 239 23.13 8.08 -20.16
N VAL A 240 23.50 9.33 -19.89
CA VAL A 240 24.10 10.23 -20.88
C VAL A 240 25.51 10.56 -20.42
N LYS A 241 26.52 10.19 -21.22
CA LYS A 241 27.92 10.54 -20.95
C LYS A 241 28.22 11.97 -21.39
N ASP A 242 29.13 12.61 -20.66
CA ASP A 242 29.76 13.87 -21.06
C ASP A 242 31.28 13.80 -20.85
N THR A 243 32.00 14.88 -21.14
CA THR A 243 33.47 14.89 -21.06
C THR A 243 34.01 14.80 -19.63
N LYS A 244 33.19 15.08 -18.62
CA LYS A 244 33.57 15.15 -17.20
C LYS A 244 33.01 13.97 -16.39
N GLY A 245 32.12 13.17 -16.96
CA GLY A 245 31.46 12.09 -16.26
C GLY A 245 30.26 11.54 -17.01
N PHE A 246 29.19 11.26 -16.28
CA PHE A 246 27.90 10.91 -16.86
C PHE A 246 26.75 11.31 -15.95
N THR A 247 25.58 11.43 -16.54
CA THR A 247 24.33 11.73 -15.84
C THR A 247 23.38 10.55 -15.98
N VAL A 248 22.88 10.06 -14.85
CA VAL A 248 21.76 9.12 -14.78
C VAL A 248 20.47 9.93 -14.78
N HIS A 249 19.65 9.72 -15.79
CA HIS A 249 18.29 10.26 -15.88
C HIS A 249 17.29 9.21 -15.43
N ILE A 250 16.47 9.58 -14.45
CA ILE A 250 15.41 8.76 -13.89
C ILE A 250 14.09 9.41 -14.26
N LYS A 251 13.20 8.69 -14.92
CA LYS A 251 11.83 9.11 -15.19
C LYS A 251 10.87 8.22 -14.41
N ASN A 252 10.07 8.83 -13.57
CA ASN A 252 9.01 8.16 -12.83
C ASN A 252 7.70 8.30 -13.61
N GLN A 253 7.09 7.17 -13.94
CA GLN A 253 5.80 7.12 -14.65
C GLN A 253 4.61 7.06 -13.67
N ALA A 254 4.86 6.97 -12.36
CA ALA A 254 3.82 7.11 -11.36
C ALA A 254 3.37 8.58 -11.25
N ASN A 255 2.13 8.75 -10.81
CA ASN A 255 1.50 10.05 -10.59
C ASN A 255 1.78 10.62 -9.19
N HIS A 256 2.69 10.02 -8.44
CA HIS A 256 3.13 10.51 -7.14
C HIS A 256 4.65 10.43 -7.06
N ALA A 257 5.25 11.16 -6.11
CA ALA A 257 6.68 11.05 -5.85
C ALA A 257 7.04 9.63 -5.37
N LEU A 258 8.20 9.12 -5.79
CA LEU A 258 8.75 7.89 -5.24
C LEU A 258 9.30 8.17 -3.84
N PHE A 259 8.98 7.27 -2.90
CA PHE A 259 9.43 7.33 -1.49
C PHE A 259 8.93 8.59 -0.73
N GLY A 260 7.74 9.09 -1.07
CA GLY A 260 7.14 10.30 -0.46
C GLY A 260 6.68 10.15 1.00
N GLN A 261 6.75 8.94 1.57
CA GLN A 261 6.51 8.70 3.00
C GLN A 261 7.74 9.11 3.81
N ALA A 262 7.54 9.80 4.93
CA ALA A 262 8.60 10.05 5.91
C ALA A 262 9.39 8.77 6.24
N TYR A 263 10.67 8.94 6.59
CA TYR A 263 11.62 7.88 6.96
C TYR A 263 12.04 6.91 5.85
N ARG A 264 11.35 6.85 4.70
CA ARG A 264 11.77 6.05 3.55
C ARG A 264 13.00 6.65 2.88
N GLU A 265 13.83 5.80 2.31
CA GLU A 265 14.94 6.21 1.45
C GLU A 265 14.90 5.44 0.14
N GLY A 266 14.97 6.15 -0.97
CA GLY A 266 15.40 5.60 -2.25
C GLY A 266 16.92 5.61 -2.36
N ILE A 267 17.51 4.63 -3.04
CA ILE A 267 18.96 4.51 -3.17
C ILE A 267 19.30 4.14 -4.61
N LEU A 268 20.05 4.99 -5.30
CA LEU A 268 20.67 4.65 -6.59
C LEU A 268 22.09 4.17 -6.32
N GLN A 269 22.33 2.88 -6.52
CA GLN A 269 23.65 2.27 -6.56
C GLN A 269 24.11 2.22 -8.02
N VAL A 270 25.38 2.54 -8.24
CA VAL A 270 25.97 2.58 -9.57
C VAL A 270 27.32 1.89 -9.52
N SER A 271 27.52 0.90 -10.40
CA SER A 271 28.79 0.25 -10.60
C SER A 271 29.21 0.32 -12.06
N ILE A 272 30.52 0.41 -12.29
CA ILE A 272 31.12 0.39 -13.62
C ILE A 272 31.99 -0.87 -13.71
N GLU A 273 31.68 -1.74 -14.65
CA GLU A 273 32.57 -2.83 -15.03
C GLU A 273 33.49 -2.35 -16.16
N ARG A 274 34.81 -2.35 -15.89
CA ARG A 274 35.86 -1.92 -16.82
C ARG A 274 36.96 -2.97 -16.83
N GLU A 275 37.23 -3.56 -18.00
CA GLU A 275 38.27 -4.57 -18.18
C GLU A 275 38.18 -5.73 -17.15
N GLY A 276 36.94 -6.15 -16.82
CA GLY A 276 36.67 -7.21 -15.85
C GLY A 276 36.79 -6.79 -14.37
N LYS A 277 37.05 -5.51 -14.06
CA LYS A 277 37.05 -4.96 -12.70
C LYS A 277 35.77 -4.17 -12.44
N ILE A 278 35.17 -4.36 -11.26
CA ILE A 278 34.00 -3.61 -10.80
C ILE A 278 34.46 -2.41 -9.98
N ILE A 279 34.02 -1.21 -10.38
CA ILE A 279 34.22 0.06 -9.69
C ILE A 279 32.87 0.48 -9.11
N GLU A 280 32.72 0.36 -7.80
CA GLU A 280 31.52 0.82 -7.08
C GLU A 280 31.59 2.34 -6.86
N LEU A 281 30.57 3.07 -7.32
CA LEU A 281 30.46 4.50 -7.08
C LEU A 281 29.68 4.80 -5.80
N LYS A 282 29.87 6.01 -5.26
CA LYS A 282 29.12 6.47 -4.09
C LYS A 282 27.61 6.46 -4.39
N PRO A 283 26.78 5.74 -3.61
CA PRO A 283 25.34 5.73 -3.84
C PRO A 283 24.70 7.10 -3.65
N PHE A 284 23.69 7.40 -4.46
CA PHE A 284 22.86 8.59 -4.25
C PHE A 284 21.61 8.22 -3.46
N VAL A 285 21.28 9.00 -2.42
CA VAL A 285 20.12 8.76 -1.55
C VAL A 285 19.03 9.78 -1.85
N PHE A 286 17.84 9.28 -2.22
CA PHE A 286 16.62 10.04 -2.42
C PHE A 286 15.82 10.05 -1.11
N LYS A 287 15.71 11.22 -0.46
CA LYS A 287 14.92 11.41 0.75
C LYS A 287 14.55 12.88 0.94
N ARG A 288 13.56 13.12 1.81
CA ARG A 288 13.35 14.42 2.45
C ARG A 288 14.11 14.46 3.77
N THR A 289 14.92 15.48 3.96
CA THR A 289 15.53 15.83 5.24
C THR A 289 14.67 16.91 5.88
N PHE A 290 14.11 16.58 7.05
CA PHE A 290 13.23 17.44 7.81
C PHE A 290 14.01 18.29 8.82
N GLY A 291 13.46 19.46 9.16
CA GLY A 291 14.07 20.36 10.13
C GLY A 291 13.09 21.07 11.05
N LYS A 292 13.66 21.64 12.11
CA LYS A 292 13.04 22.57 13.05
C LYS A 292 14.10 23.62 13.40
N ASP A 293 13.77 24.89 13.24
CA ASP A 293 14.68 26.02 13.50
C ASP A 293 16.03 25.92 12.76
N GLY A 294 16.00 25.48 11.51
CA GLY A 294 17.18 25.30 10.65
C GLY A 294 18.03 24.06 10.94
N LYS A 295 17.64 23.22 11.90
CA LYS A 295 18.37 22.01 12.30
C LYS A 295 17.61 20.74 11.97
N ALA A 296 18.34 19.69 11.58
CA ALA A 296 17.73 18.41 11.26
C ALA A 296 16.90 17.88 12.44
N SER A 297 15.66 17.48 12.17
CA SER A 297 14.72 16.99 13.17
C SER A 297 14.01 15.73 12.68
N MET A 298 13.35 15.03 13.60
CA MET A 298 12.46 13.93 13.24
C MET A 298 11.18 14.51 12.61
N PRO A 299 10.56 13.82 11.65
CA PRO A 299 9.31 14.23 11.01
C PRO A 299 8.23 14.71 11.98
N PHE A 300 8.03 14.05 13.13
CA PHE A 300 6.99 14.45 14.09
C PHE A 300 7.24 15.80 14.79
N GLU A 301 8.49 16.27 14.85
CA GLU A 301 8.85 17.59 15.40
C GLU A 301 9.08 18.65 14.31
N ALA A 302 9.06 18.24 13.04
CA ALA A 302 9.48 19.07 11.93
C ALA A 302 8.50 20.22 11.64
N THR A 303 9.03 21.35 11.20
CA THR A 303 8.26 22.50 10.73
C THR A 303 8.69 22.95 9.33
N GLU A 304 9.75 22.34 8.78
CA GLU A 304 10.29 22.67 7.48
C GLU A 304 10.98 21.47 6.80
N VAL A 305 11.18 21.58 5.49
CA VAL A 305 12.05 20.68 4.71
C VAL A 305 13.40 21.38 4.48
N LEU A 306 14.47 20.83 5.04
CA LEU A 306 15.84 21.35 4.83
C LEU A 306 16.40 20.94 3.47
N LYS A 307 16.02 19.75 3.00
CA LYS A 307 16.48 19.23 1.70
C LYS A 307 15.49 18.22 1.15
N ASP A 308 15.17 18.34 -0.13
CA ASP A 308 14.37 17.36 -0.85
C ASP A 308 15.17 16.79 -2.03
N THR A 309 15.44 15.48 -1.99
CA THR A 309 16.06 14.77 -3.11
C THR A 309 15.14 13.76 -3.78
N LEU A 310 13.84 13.69 -3.47
CA LEU A 310 12.92 12.71 -4.04
C LEU A 310 12.83 12.76 -5.57
N ILE A 311 12.26 11.68 -6.12
CA ILE A 311 11.99 11.52 -7.54
C ILE A 311 10.50 11.82 -7.76
N TYR A 312 10.20 13.02 -8.23
CA TYR A 312 8.86 13.43 -8.68
C TYR A 312 8.62 12.91 -10.10
N ALA A 313 8.51 13.76 -11.12
CA ALA A 313 8.42 13.34 -12.52
C ALA A 313 9.74 12.79 -13.07
N LYS A 314 10.83 13.53 -12.81
CA LYS A 314 12.16 13.29 -13.34
C LYS A 314 13.20 13.64 -12.29
N LYS A 315 14.31 12.91 -12.29
CA LYS A 315 15.48 13.22 -11.46
C LYS A 315 16.75 12.92 -12.24
N ASN A 316 17.72 13.83 -12.14
CA ASN A 316 19.04 13.65 -12.73
C ASN A 316 20.06 13.52 -11.61
N VAL A 317 20.97 12.56 -11.73
CA VAL A 317 22.09 12.36 -10.80
C VAL A 317 23.38 12.32 -11.60
N HIS A 318 24.28 13.28 -11.34
CA HIS A 318 25.57 13.36 -12.01
C HIS A 318 26.64 12.60 -11.23
N TYR A 319 27.54 11.95 -11.97
CA TYR A 319 28.72 11.27 -11.46
C TYR A 319 29.95 11.76 -12.22
N ASP A 320 30.94 12.29 -11.50
CA ASP A 320 32.18 12.85 -12.08
C ASP A 320 33.16 11.77 -12.60
N THR A 321 32.75 10.50 -12.67
CA THR A 321 33.58 9.41 -13.17
C THR A 321 33.41 9.29 -14.67
N ALA A 322 34.44 9.61 -15.44
CA ALA A 322 34.41 9.49 -16.89
C ALA A 322 34.25 8.03 -17.36
N LEU A 323 33.30 7.81 -18.27
CA LEU A 323 33.06 6.52 -18.92
C LEU A 323 34.00 6.32 -20.11
N GLN A 324 34.54 5.12 -20.24
CA GLN A 324 35.44 4.68 -21.30
C GLN A 324 34.71 3.73 -22.25
N LYS A 325 35.23 3.60 -23.48
CA LYS A 325 34.73 2.62 -24.44
C LYS A 325 34.96 1.21 -23.88
N GLY A 326 33.93 0.38 -23.90
CA GLY A 326 33.93 -0.96 -23.32
C GLY A 326 33.39 -1.01 -21.90
N ASP A 327 33.16 0.12 -21.24
CA ASP A 327 32.54 0.15 -19.91
C ASP A 327 31.11 -0.38 -19.97
N LYS A 328 30.73 -1.12 -18.93
CA LYS A 328 29.34 -1.46 -18.64
C LYS A 328 28.92 -0.83 -17.32
N VAL A 329 27.98 0.10 -17.39
CA VAL A 329 27.40 0.76 -16.21
C VAL A 329 26.19 -0.03 -15.76
N THR A 330 26.14 -0.47 -14.51
CA THR A 330 24.97 -1.09 -13.91
C THR A 330 24.36 -0.15 -12.87
N LEU A 331 23.08 0.17 -13.07
CA LEU A 331 22.28 0.97 -12.17
C LEU A 331 21.35 0.05 -11.39
N THR A 332 21.38 0.14 -10.07
CA THR A 332 20.39 -0.50 -9.20
C THR A 332 19.67 0.58 -8.40
N LEU A 333 18.41 0.82 -8.74
CA LEU A 333 17.51 1.60 -7.92
C LEU A 333 16.87 0.67 -6.88
N GLY A 334 17.09 0.98 -5.61
CA GLY A 334 16.51 0.26 -4.49
C GLY A 334 15.91 1.21 -3.46
N PHE A 335 15.46 0.63 -2.35
CA PHE A 335 14.86 1.38 -1.25
C PHE A 335 15.12 0.74 0.10
N ARG A 336 14.99 1.53 1.16
CA ARG A 336 14.87 1.07 2.53
C ARG A 336 13.48 1.34 3.06
N LEU A 337 12.97 0.41 3.85
CA LEU A 337 11.72 0.63 4.57
C LEU A 337 11.91 1.69 5.66
N ILE A 338 13.09 1.84 6.23
CA ILE A 338 13.40 2.93 7.14
C ILE A 338 14.88 3.29 7.02
N SER A 339 15.21 4.57 7.07
CA SER A 339 16.61 4.99 7.08
C SER A 339 17.35 4.43 8.29
N LYS A 340 18.67 4.29 8.19
CA LYS A 340 19.49 3.79 9.33
C LYS A 340 19.42 4.76 10.51
N GLU A 341 19.38 6.06 10.25
CA GLU A 341 19.26 7.09 11.27
C GLU A 341 17.91 7.02 12.00
N ALA A 342 16.83 6.85 11.24
CA ALA A 342 15.49 6.71 11.80
C ALA A 342 15.34 5.39 12.58
N ALA A 343 15.85 4.28 12.05
CA ALA A 343 15.86 3.00 12.76
C ALA A 343 16.62 3.09 14.09
N LYS A 344 17.76 3.78 14.12
CA LYS A 344 18.50 4.05 15.36
C LYS A 344 17.67 4.91 16.32
N ALA A 345 17.03 5.97 15.82
CA ALA A 345 16.22 6.87 16.66
C ALA A 345 14.96 6.17 17.22
N LEU A 346 14.42 5.17 16.52
CA LEU A 346 13.25 4.40 16.93
C LEU A 346 13.60 3.07 17.62
N GLU A 347 14.86 2.84 17.97
CA GLU A 347 15.31 1.62 18.64
C GLU A 347 15.04 0.33 17.82
N LEU A 348 14.96 0.45 16.49
CA LEU A 348 14.78 -0.64 15.53
C LEU A 348 16.09 -1.08 14.85
N LYS A 349 17.24 -0.63 15.36
CA LYS A 349 18.57 -0.80 14.75
C LYS A 349 18.97 -2.27 14.51
N ASP A 350 18.46 -3.19 15.31
CA ASP A 350 18.81 -4.61 15.25
C ASP A 350 17.96 -5.37 14.20
N SER A 351 17.02 -4.68 13.54
CA SER A 351 16.21 -5.25 12.47
C SER A 351 16.84 -4.98 11.09
N GLU A 352 17.75 -5.88 10.69
CA GLU A 352 18.38 -5.80 9.36
C GLU A 352 17.36 -5.80 8.22
N GLU A 353 16.26 -6.55 8.36
CA GLU A 353 15.20 -6.64 7.36
C GLU A 353 14.52 -5.29 7.04
N LEU A 354 14.48 -4.37 8.02
CA LEU A 354 13.86 -3.05 7.86
C LEU A 354 14.83 -2.03 7.24
N THR A 355 16.14 -2.19 7.47
CA THR A 355 17.18 -1.25 7.06
C THR A 355 17.99 -1.70 5.84
N LYS A 356 17.82 -2.95 5.40
CA LYS A 356 18.45 -3.45 4.18
C LYS A 356 17.90 -2.77 2.94
N VAL A 357 18.76 -2.63 1.94
CA VAL A 357 18.37 -2.13 0.63
C VAL A 357 17.67 -3.26 -0.12
N LYS A 358 16.42 -3.01 -0.51
CA LYS A 358 15.64 -3.91 -1.37
C LYS A 358 15.68 -3.37 -2.79
N VAL A 359 15.80 -4.25 -3.77
CA VAL A 359 15.86 -3.87 -5.18
C VAL A 359 14.46 -3.48 -5.66
N LEU A 360 14.41 -2.39 -6.43
CA LEU A 360 13.23 -1.97 -7.16
C LEU A 360 13.42 -2.19 -8.65
N LYS A 361 14.59 -1.83 -9.19
CA LYS A 361 14.95 -2.04 -10.59
C LYS A 361 16.46 -2.08 -10.75
N THR A 362 16.94 -2.97 -11.63
CA THR A 362 18.32 -2.99 -12.10
C THR A 362 18.35 -2.91 -13.62
N GLU A 363 19.24 -2.09 -14.16
CA GLU A 363 19.43 -1.93 -15.61
C GLU A 363 20.91 -1.67 -15.93
N SER A 364 21.40 -2.19 -17.07
CA SER A 364 22.80 -2.04 -17.49
C SER A 364 22.92 -1.36 -18.85
N PHE A 365 23.95 -0.55 -19.02
CA PHE A 365 24.23 0.26 -20.22
C PHE A 365 25.67 0.04 -20.66
N GLN A 366 25.89 -0.16 -21.97
CA GLN A 366 27.20 -0.39 -22.58
C GLN A 366 27.68 0.88 -23.30
N PHE A 367 28.99 1.20 -23.20
CA PHE A 367 29.57 2.44 -23.74
C PHE A 367 30.75 2.27 -24.69
#